data_AF-A0A1G2PXP3-F1
#
_entry.id   AF-A0A1G2PXP3-F1
#
_cell.length_a   1.000
_cell.length_b   1.000
_cell.length_c   1.000
_cell.angle_alpha   90.00
_cell.angle_beta   90.00
_cell.angle_gamma   90.00
#
_symmetry.space_group_name_H-M   'P 1'
#
loop_
_entity.id
_entity.type
_entity.pdbx_description
1 polymer ?
#
loop_
_entity_poly.entity_id
_entity_poly.type
_entity_poly.pdbx_seq_one_letter_code
_entity_poly.pdbx_strand_id
1 'polypeptide(L)'
;MGKKLFLALAIAAFAVGVGGIVAGSWSIFYTYSSIAGENIVTPDDAAIASQPVRGPLTLKAQADIIREHALRMTGGKTFAEMPRTVQKLDESDQPILDENGEPVMVPNAARDIWITATALRTALQLGIMAYMLGAFVVLFGFISVATGFAFLFIKKRL
;
A
#
# COMPACT_ATOMS: atom_id res chain seq x y z
N MET A 1 14.23 11.02 46.45
CA MET A 1 13.89 9.98 45.44
C MET A 1 13.57 10.56 44.04
N GLY A 2 12.96 11.75 43.92
CA GLY A 2 12.49 12.31 42.63
C GLY A 2 13.54 12.64 41.54
N LYS A 3 14.66 13.32 41.87
CA LYS A 3 15.58 13.85 40.83
C LYS A 3 16.27 12.77 39.96
N LYS A 4 16.57 11.59 40.54
CA LYS A 4 17.17 10.46 39.80
C LYS A 4 16.13 9.76 38.91
N LEU A 5 14.88 9.68 39.36
CA LEU A 5 13.77 9.11 38.59
C LEU A 5 13.45 9.96 37.34
N PHE A 6 13.34 11.28 37.48
CA PHE A 6 13.12 12.18 36.34
C PHE A 6 14.26 12.13 35.31
N LEU A 7 15.50 11.94 35.76
CA LEU A 7 16.64 11.76 34.85
C LEU A 7 16.54 10.43 34.08
N ALA A 8 16.20 9.34 34.76
CA ALA A 8 16.02 8.04 34.13
C ALA A 8 14.89 8.06 33.07
N LEU A 9 13.74 8.67 33.40
CA LEU A 9 12.63 8.84 32.47
C LEU A 9 13.00 9.72 31.27
N ALA A 10 13.75 10.80 31.48
CA ALA A 10 14.21 11.65 30.40
C ALA A 10 15.14 10.90 29.43
N ILE A 11 16.10 10.13 29.95
CA ILE A 11 17.01 9.32 29.14
C ILE A 11 16.24 8.24 28.37
N ALA A 12 15.30 7.56 29.02
CA ALA A 12 14.47 6.54 28.38
C ALA A 12 13.63 7.14 27.23
N ALA A 13 12.94 8.26 27.46
CA ALA A 13 12.16 8.95 26.44
C ALA A 13 13.04 9.41 25.27
N PHE A 14 14.23 9.95 25.56
CA PHE A 14 15.17 10.37 24.52
C PHE A 14 15.68 9.19 23.69
N ALA A 15 16.04 8.08 24.32
CA ALA A 15 16.52 6.87 23.64
C ALA A 15 15.44 6.28 22.73
N VAL A 16 14.21 6.14 23.22
CA VAL A 16 13.06 5.68 22.42
C VAL A 16 12.76 6.65 21.29
N GLY A 17 12.80 7.96 21.57
CA GLY A 17 12.51 8.99 20.58
C GLY A 17 13.51 9.01 19.43
N VAL A 18 14.80 9.08 19.74
CA VAL A 18 15.87 9.04 18.73
C VAL A 18 15.86 7.72 17.98
N GLY A 19 15.70 6.59 18.68
CA GLY A 19 15.58 5.28 18.05
C GLY A 19 14.41 5.21 17.07
N GLY A 20 13.24 5.75 17.45
CA GLY A 20 12.07 5.84 16.59
C GLY A 20 12.32 6.71 15.35
N ILE A 21 12.92 7.89 15.49
CA ILE A 21 13.23 8.75 14.34
C ILE A 21 14.15 8.04 13.34
N VAL A 22 15.20 7.39 13.83
CA VAL A 22 16.14 6.64 12.97
C VAL A 22 15.44 5.48 12.28
N ALA A 23 14.71 4.64 13.03
CA ALA A 23 14.03 3.47 12.51
C ALA A 23 12.93 3.85 11.49
N GLY A 24 12.12 4.87 11.80
CA GLY A 24 11.07 5.35 10.91
C GLY A 24 11.63 5.97 9.63
N SER A 25 12.70 6.77 9.73
CA SER A 25 13.37 7.33 8.56
C SER A 25 14.00 6.25 7.69
N TRP A 26 14.63 5.25 8.30
CA TRP A 26 15.16 4.09 7.60
C TRP A 26 14.05 3.31 6.89
N SER A 27 12.92 3.08 7.54
CA SER A 27 11.75 2.42 6.94
C SER A 27 11.27 3.17 5.69
N ILE A 28 11.11 4.49 5.75
CA ILE A 28 10.70 5.32 4.60
C ILE A 28 11.72 5.20 3.46
N PHE A 29 13.01 5.32 3.76
CA PHE A 29 14.07 5.20 2.77
C PHE A 29 14.10 3.82 2.12
N TYR A 30 13.99 2.76 2.93
CA TYR A 30 13.94 1.39 2.46
C TYR A 30 12.75 1.19 1.52
N THR A 31 11.55 1.59 1.92
CA THR A 31 10.35 1.52 1.08
C THR A 31 10.54 2.26 -0.24
N TYR A 32 11.11 3.47 -0.21
CA TYR A 32 11.43 4.22 -1.43
C TYR A 32 12.37 3.45 -2.35
N SER A 33 13.46 2.91 -1.80
CA SER A 33 14.45 2.18 -2.57
C SER A 33 13.91 0.90 -3.19
N SER A 34 13.11 0.12 -2.45
CA SER A 34 12.49 -1.10 -2.95
C SER A 34 11.53 -0.80 -4.09
N ILE A 35 10.65 0.19 -3.91
CA ILE A 35 9.65 0.54 -4.94
C ILE A 35 10.33 1.15 -6.17
N ALA A 36 11.37 1.99 -5.98
CA ALA A 36 12.11 2.56 -7.09
C ALA A 36 12.82 1.49 -7.95
N GLY A 37 13.18 0.35 -7.37
CA GLY A 37 13.77 -0.79 -8.09
C GLY A 37 12.82 -1.48 -9.07
N GLU A 38 11.51 -1.36 -8.87
CA GLU A 38 10.48 -1.96 -9.74
C GLU A 38 10.29 -1.20 -11.06
N ASN A 39 10.86 0.01 -11.19
CA ASN A 39 10.82 0.83 -12.42
C ASN A 39 9.40 1.04 -12.99
N ILE A 40 8.42 1.19 -12.12
CA ILE A 40 7.02 1.42 -12.52
C ILE A 40 6.82 2.90 -12.87
N VAL A 41 6.17 3.16 -14.01
CA VAL A 41 5.74 4.50 -14.45
C VAL A 41 4.22 4.49 -14.61
N THR A 42 3.56 5.55 -14.15
CA THR A 42 2.11 5.68 -14.29
C THR A 42 1.72 5.88 -15.76
N PRO A 43 0.59 5.30 -16.20
CA PRO A 43 0.07 5.52 -17.56
C PRO A 43 -0.51 6.94 -17.70
N ASP A 44 -0.72 7.36 -18.95
CA ASP A 44 -1.15 8.72 -19.28
C ASP A 44 -2.58 9.03 -18.82
N ASP A 45 -3.41 8.00 -18.63
CA ASP A 45 -4.78 8.12 -18.13
C ASP A 45 -4.88 8.07 -16.59
N ALA A 46 -3.76 7.97 -15.89
CA ALA A 46 -3.73 8.07 -14.43
C ALA A 46 -3.88 9.52 -13.95
N ALA A 47 -4.40 9.69 -12.74
CA ALA A 47 -4.51 11.02 -12.09
C ALA A 47 -3.17 11.76 -11.95
N ILE A 48 -2.07 11.00 -11.87
CA ILE A 48 -0.70 11.53 -11.97
C ILE A 48 -0.06 10.81 -13.17
N ALA A 49 -0.07 11.45 -14.33
CA ALA A 49 0.37 10.85 -15.59
C ALA A 49 1.90 10.86 -15.77
N SER A 50 2.42 9.79 -16.37
CA SER A 50 3.81 9.66 -16.85
C SER A 50 4.88 9.97 -15.78
N GLN A 51 4.61 9.62 -14.52
CA GLN A 51 5.54 9.82 -13.40
C GLN A 51 6.05 8.48 -12.85
N PRO A 52 7.31 8.42 -12.37
CA PRO A 52 7.81 7.22 -11.70
C PRO A 52 7.06 7.00 -10.39
N VAL A 53 6.58 5.77 -10.18
CA VAL A 53 5.88 5.36 -8.97
C VAL A 53 6.90 5.16 -7.86
N ARG A 54 7.08 6.18 -7.02
CA ARG A 54 8.06 6.13 -5.92
C ARG A 54 7.51 6.61 -4.60
N GLY A 55 6.52 7.50 -4.61
CA GLY A 55 5.92 8.06 -3.40
C GLY A 55 4.48 7.60 -3.15
N PRO A 56 3.91 7.92 -1.98
CA PRO A 56 2.53 7.56 -1.61
C PRO A 56 1.48 8.02 -2.63
N LEU A 57 1.61 9.24 -3.15
CA LEU A 57 0.64 9.80 -4.11
C LEU A 57 0.69 9.08 -5.47
N THR A 58 1.90 8.81 -5.98
CA THR A 58 2.08 8.07 -7.23
C THR A 58 1.68 6.60 -7.09
N LEU A 59 1.93 5.99 -5.92
CA LEU A 59 1.44 4.63 -5.61
C LEU A 59 -0.08 4.57 -5.61
N LYS A 60 -0.73 5.58 -5.02
CA LYS A 60 -2.19 5.68 -5.02
C LYS A 60 -2.73 5.86 -6.44
N ALA A 61 -2.16 6.77 -7.21
CA ALA A 61 -2.55 6.98 -8.61
C ALA A 61 -2.43 5.69 -9.43
N GLN A 62 -1.33 4.94 -9.27
CA GLN A 62 -1.14 3.64 -9.93
C GLN A 62 -2.16 2.60 -9.45
N ALA A 63 -2.44 2.52 -8.16
CA ALA A 63 -3.40 1.56 -7.62
C ALA A 63 -4.83 1.86 -8.08
N ASP A 64 -5.17 3.14 -8.24
CA ASP A 64 -6.49 3.57 -8.68
C ASP A 64 -6.68 3.28 -10.18
N ILE A 65 -5.69 3.59 -11.03
CA ILE A 65 -5.81 3.33 -12.47
C ILE A 65 -5.86 1.83 -12.80
N ILE A 66 -5.13 0.98 -12.05
CA ILE A 66 -5.25 -0.48 -12.17
C ILE A 66 -6.68 -0.94 -11.88
N ARG A 67 -7.35 -0.36 -10.88
CA ARG A 67 -8.74 -0.69 -10.57
C ARG A 67 -9.66 -0.31 -11.72
N GLU A 68 -9.46 0.88 -12.26
CA GLU A 68 -10.28 1.38 -13.36
C GLU A 68 -10.13 0.49 -14.60
N HIS A 69 -8.90 0.13 -14.97
CA HIS A 69 -8.63 -0.78 -16.07
C HIS A 69 -9.24 -2.16 -15.84
N ALA A 70 -9.13 -2.69 -14.62
CA ALA A 70 -9.75 -3.96 -14.25
C ALA A 70 -11.28 -3.92 -14.41
N LEU A 71 -11.93 -2.87 -13.90
CA LEU A 71 -13.38 -2.67 -14.09
C LEU A 71 -13.74 -2.55 -15.56
N ARG A 72 -12.96 -1.81 -16.36
CA ARG A 72 -13.21 -1.63 -17.78
C ARG A 72 -13.12 -2.96 -18.55
N MET A 73 -12.11 -3.77 -18.24
CA MET A 73 -11.92 -5.09 -18.85
C MET A 73 -13.00 -6.10 -18.44
N THR A 74 -13.63 -5.93 -17.27
CA THR A 74 -14.67 -6.84 -16.77
C THR A 74 -16.10 -6.30 -16.90
N GLY A 75 -16.29 -5.27 -17.72
CA GLY A 75 -17.62 -4.69 -17.97
C GLY A 75 -18.26 -4.08 -16.72
N GLY A 76 -17.45 -3.46 -15.86
CA GLY A 76 -17.87 -2.80 -14.62
C GLY A 76 -18.11 -3.75 -13.44
N LYS A 77 -17.94 -5.07 -13.63
CA LYS A 77 -18.20 -6.07 -12.58
C LYS A 77 -16.96 -6.32 -11.75
N THR A 78 -17.14 -6.41 -10.44
CA THR A 78 -16.12 -6.86 -9.48
C THR A 78 -16.01 -8.38 -9.45
N PHE A 79 -14.96 -8.90 -8.81
CA PHE A 79 -14.70 -10.34 -8.71
C PHE A 79 -15.90 -11.16 -8.19
N ALA A 80 -16.67 -10.61 -7.24
CA ALA A 80 -17.82 -11.28 -6.64
C ALA A 80 -19.09 -11.21 -7.52
N GLU A 81 -19.16 -10.25 -8.43
CA GLU A 81 -20.30 -10.05 -9.34
C GLU A 81 -20.17 -10.88 -10.63
N MET A 82 -19.05 -11.59 -10.80
CA MET A 82 -18.79 -12.43 -11.96
C MET A 82 -19.03 -13.91 -11.67
N PRO A 83 -19.68 -14.65 -12.59
CA PRO A 83 -19.86 -16.09 -12.44
C PRO A 83 -18.52 -16.81 -12.51
N ARG A 84 -18.42 -17.96 -11.83
CA ARG A 84 -17.19 -18.77 -11.82
C ARG A 84 -16.87 -19.37 -13.19
N THR A 85 -17.91 -19.70 -13.95
CA THR A 85 -17.84 -20.27 -15.28
C THR A 85 -18.64 -19.43 -16.27
N VAL A 86 -18.17 -19.39 -17.51
CA VAL A 86 -18.82 -18.71 -18.63
C VAL A 86 -18.86 -19.67 -19.83
N GLN A 87 -19.80 -19.43 -20.74
CA GLN A 87 -19.89 -20.24 -21.96
C GLN A 87 -18.63 -20.01 -22.80
N LYS A 88 -18.08 -21.08 -23.35
CA LYS A 88 -16.95 -20.99 -24.29
C LYS A 88 -17.49 -20.47 -25.61
N LEU A 89 -16.98 -19.32 -26.06
CA LEU A 89 -17.36 -18.71 -27.32
C LEU A 89 -16.35 -19.10 -28.41
N ASP A 90 -16.82 -19.25 -29.65
CA ASP A 90 -15.98 -19.44 -30.83
C ASP A 90 -15.47 -18.09 -31.39
N GLU A 91 -14.70 -18.11 -32.49
CA GLU A 91 -14.21 -16.88 -33.15
C GLU A 91 -15.34 -15.97 -33.69
N SER A 92 -16.58 -16.45 -33.74
CA SER A 92 -17.77 -15.71 -34.16
C SER A 92 -18.68 -15.30 -32.98
N ASP A 93 -18.15 -15.39 -31.75
CA ASP A 93 -18.83 -15.03 -30.50
C ASP A 93 -20.09 -15.89 -30.22
N GLN A 94 -20.14 -17.10 -30.78
CA GLN A 94 -21.23 -18.07 -30.55
C GLN A 94 -20.82 -19.12 -29.50
N PRO A 95 -21.75 -19.58 -28.64
CA PRO A 95 -21.46 -20.64 -27.68
C PRO A 95 -21.11 -21.96 -28.37
N ILE A 96 -19.94 -22.52 -28.03
CA ILE A 96 -19.55 -23.87 -28.43
C ILE A 96 -20.41 -24.85 -27.64
N LEU A 97 -21.17 -25.68 -28.36
CA LEU A 97 -22.03 -26.70 -27.77
C LEU A 97 -21.26 -28.02 -27.61
N ASP A 98 -21.60 -28.78 -26.57
CA ASP A 98 -21.11 -30.13 -26.34
C ASP A 98 -21.89 -31.18 -27.16
N GLU A 99 -21.55 -32.46 -27.01
CA GLU A 99 -22.23 -33.58 -27.71
C GLU A 99 -23.74 -33.67 -27.40
N ASN A 100 -24.22 -33.04 -26.32
CA ASN A 100 -25.62 -33.02 -25.91
C ASN A 100 -26.36 -31.75 -26.35
N GLY A 101 -25.68 -30.81 -27.02
CA GLY A 101 -26.23 -29.53 -27.44
C GLY A 101 -26.27 -28.46 -26.34
N GLU A 102 -25.60 -28.67 -25.20
CA GLU A 102 -25.47 -27.69 -24.13
C GLU A 102 -24.20 -26.84 -24.29
N PRO A 103 -24.20 -25.55 -23.92
CA PRO A 103 -23.00 -24.72 -23.99
C PRO A 103 -21.88 -25.24 -23.09
N VAL A 104 -20.69 -25.44 -23.67
CA VAL A 104 -19.50 -25.84 -22.92
C VAL A 104 -19.11 -24.71 -21.96
N MET A 105 -19.21 -24.97 -20.66
CA MET A 105 -18.83 -24.02 -19.63
C MET A 105 -17.34 -24.10 -19.33
N VAL A 106 -16.62 -22.98 -19.44
CA VAL A 106 -15.20 -22.85 -19.10
C VAL A 106 -15.00 -21.91 -17.90
N PRO A 107 -13.88 -22.01 -17.16
CA PRO A 107 -13.54 -21.05 -16.12
C PRO A 107 -13.54 -19.61 -16.66
N ASN A 108 -14.05 -18.68 -15.86
CA ASN A 108 -14.15 -17.27 -16.25
C ASN A 108 -12.79 -16.57 -16.15
N ALA A 109 -12.10 -16.42 -17.28
CA ALA A 109 -10.82 -15.72 -17.38
C ALA A 109 -10.86 -14.25 -16.90
N ALA A 110 -12.02 -13.58 -16.95
CA ALA A 110 -12.14 -12.21 -16.43
C ALA A 110 -11.94 -12.14 -14.90
N ARG A 111 -12.15 -13.25 -14.18
CA ARG A 111 -11.83 -13.33 -12.75
C ARG A 111 -10.32 -13.31 -12.49
N ASP A 112 -9.51 -13.82 -13.40
CA ASP A 112 -8.05 -13.83 -13.28
C ASP A 112 -7.45 -12.42 -13.41
N ILE A 113 -8.08 -11.58 -14.25
CA ILE A 113 -7.77 -10.14 -14.35
C ILE A 113 -7.95 -9.47 -12.97
N TRP A 114 -9.06 -9.76 -12.28
CA TRP A 114 -9.31 -9.21 -10.95
C TRP A 114 -8.37 -9.73 -9.89
N ILE A 115 -8.01 -11.01 -9.93
CA ILE A 115 -7.03 -11.59 -8.99
C ILE A 115 -5.69 -10.87 -9.15
N THR A 116 -5.23 -10.73 -10.40
CA THR A 116 -3.96 -10.05 -10.73
C THR A 116 -3.99 -8.57 -10.33
N ALA A 117 -5.04 -7.86 -10.71
CA ALA A 117 -5.22 -6.45 -10.35
C ALA A 117 -5.28 -6.26 -8.82
N THR A 118 -5.95 -7.16 -8.09
CA THR A 118 -6.02 -7.12 -6.63
C THR A 118 -4.66 -7.36 -6.01
N ALA A 119 -3.89 -8.33 -6.50
CA ALA A 119 -2.54 -8.61 -6.02
C ALA A 119 -1.63 -7.38 -6.18
N LEU A 120 -1.59 -6.79 -7.38
CA LEU A 120 -0.81 -5.58 -7.68
C LEU A 120 -1.23 -4.40 -6.81
N ARG A 121 -2.53 -4.13 -6.70
CA ARG A 121 -3.06 -3.03 -5.87
C ARG A 121 -2.77 -3.24 -4.39
N THR A 122 -2.83 -4.47 -3.90
CA THR A 122 -2.51 -4.79 -2.50
C THR A 122 -1.04 -4.46 -2.20
N ALA A 123 -0.12 -4.83 -3.10
CA ALA A 123 1.29 -4.50 -2.96
C ALA A 123 1.53 -2.97 -2.93
N LEU A 124 0.88 -2.22 -3.84
CA LEU A 124 0.97 -0.76 -3.88
C LEU A 124 0.40 -0.11 -2.60
N GLN A 125 -0.73 -0.61 -2.11
CA GLN A 125 -1.36 -0.14 -0.86
C GLN A 125 -0.51 -0.46 0.37
N LEU A 126 0.12 -1.63 0.43
CA LEU A 126 1.09 -1.95 1.48
C LEU A 126 2.29 -0.99 1.46
N GLY A 127 2.76 -0.60 0.27
CA GLY A 127 3.78 0.44 0.11
C GLY A 127 3.34 1.79 0.70
N ILE A 128 2.10 2.22 0.42
CA ILE A 128 1.52 3.44 1.02
C ILE A 128 1.49 3.31 2.55
N MET A 129 1.02 2.18 3.07
CA MET A 129 0.95 1.93 4.51
C MET A 129 2.33 1.94 5.16
N ALA A 130 3.35 1.39 4.51
CA ALA A 130 4.73 1.42 5.01
C ALA A 130 5.26 2.86 5.13
N TYR A 131 4.98 3.72 4.15
CA TYR A 131 5.30 5.14 4.24
C TYR A 131 4.58 5.84 5.39
N MET A 132 3.27 5.61 5.54
CA MET A 132 2.47 6.22 6.60
C MET A 132 2.93 5.76 7.99
N LEU A 133 3.23 4.47 8.14
CA LEU A 133 3.74 3.90 9.38
C LEU A 133 5.13 4.46 9.71
N GLY A 134 6.03 4.54 8.73
CA GLY A 134 7.34 5.15 8.92
C GLY A 134 7.23 6.61 9.36
N ALA A 135 6.38 7.40 8.70
CA ALA A 135 6.14 8.80 9.05
C ALA A 135 5.55 8.94 10.47
N PHE A 136 4.62 8.06 10.83
CA PHE A 136 4.04 8.02 12.17
C PHE A 136 5.08 7.70 13.24
N VAL A 137 5.96 6.73 13.00
CA VAL A 137 7.05 6.37 13.92
C VAL A 137 8.02 7.53 14.10
N VAL A 138 8.36 8.25 13.02
CA VAL A 138 9.19 9.47 13.09
C VAL A 138 8.51 10.55 13.93
N LEU A 139 7.21 10.81 13.69
CA LEU A 139 6.44 11.80 14.44
C LEU A 139 6.41 11.48 15.95
N PHE A 140 6.12 10.22 16.30
CA PHE A 140 6.14 9.76 17.69
C PHE A 140 7.54 9.84 18.30
N GLY A 141 8.57 9.61 17.50
CA GLY A 141 9.95 9.81 17.90
C GLY A 141 10.22 11.26 18.34
N PHE A 142 9.78 12.25 17.55
CA PHE A 142 9.89 13.66 17.92
C PHE A 142 9.11 14.01 19.19
N ILE A 143 7.88 13.50 19.34
CA ILE A 143 7.06 13.71 20.54
C ILE A 143 7.76 13.13 21.79
N SER A 144 8.38 11.95 21.66
CA SER A 144 9.10 11.31 22.77
C SER A 144 10.36 12.09 23.15
N VAL A 145 11.12 12.61 22.17
CA VAL A 145 12.25 13.52 22.43
C VAL A 145 11.78 14.79 23.15
N ALA A 146 10.70 15.42 22.70
CA ALA A 146 10.13 16.61 23.34
C ALA A 146 9.70 16.33 24.80
N THR A 147 9.11 15.15 25.04
CA THR A 147 8.75 14.69 26.39
C THR A 147 9.99 14.51 27.27
N GLY A 148 11.09 13.95 26.71
CA GLY A 148 12.38 13.87 27.40
C GLY A 148 12.91 15.25 27.82
N PHE A 149 12.83 16.25 26.95
CA PHE A 149 13.19 17.64 27.28
C PHE A 149 12.32 18.23 28.39
N ALA A 150 11.01 17.97 28.39
CA ALA A 150 10.10 18.42 29.45
C ALA A 150 10.51 17.87 30.83
N PHE A 151 10.87 16.59 30.92
CA PHE A 151 11.35 15.99 32.17
C PHE A 151 12.67 16.61 32.65
N LEU A 152 13.59 16.93 31.74
CA LEU A 152 14.83 17.64 32.10
C LEU A 152 14.56 19.05 32.62
N PHE A 153 13.60 19.76 32.03
CA PHE A 153 13.22 21.10 32.47
C PHE A 153 12.59 21.10 33.86
N ILE A 154 11.68 20.14 34.13
CA ILE A 154 11.07 19.96 35.45
C ILE A 154 12.14 19.62 36.50
N LYS A 155 13.07 18.71 36.18
CA LYS A 155 14.20 18.39 37.07
C LYS A 155 15.04 19.62 37.40
N LYS A 156 15.23 20.55 36.46
CA LYS A 156 16.01 21.78 36.70
C LYS A 156 15.31 22.77 37.65
N ARG A 157 13.98 22.75 37.71
CA ARG A 157 13.18 23.61 38.63
C ARG A 157 12.99 23.02 40.04
N LEU A 158 13.24 21.72 40.23
CA LEU A 158 13.17 20.99 41.51
C LEU A 158 14.54 20.93 42.19
#